data_AF-A0A5N6JWB7-F1
#
_entry.id   AF-A0A5N6JWB7-F1
#
_cell.length_a   1.000
_cell.length_b   1.000
_cell.length_c   1.000
_cell.angle_alpha   90.00
_cell.angle_beta   90.00
_cell.angle_gamma   90.00
#
_symmetry.space_group_name_H-M   'P 1'
#
loop_
_entity.id
_entity.type
_entity.pdbx_description
1 polymer ?
#
loop_
_entity_poly.entity_id
_entity_poly.type
_entity_poly.pdbx_seq_one_letter_code
_entity_poly.pdbx_strand_id
1 'polypeptide(L)'
;MAKKSIGSSKVDEITLQYLLGTSDPIQAPIKSTGQNKSDQSRTSASQQVTMGIPQKSTKTKTRRRLRDLDQISADLRSPKHLAQHKSSKAAEDLPGLGKWYCIQCAKWYESENSMVSHLRGKPHKRRVKALKEGPYTQRDAEAAIGQGPADNGARNKALNVEVEMENSAFLDDQET
;
A
#
# COMPACT_ATOMS: atom_id res chain seq x y z
N MET A 1 -10.76 -46.84 -27.63
CA MET A 1 -10.20 -46.39 -26.33
C MET A 1 -9.01 -45.50 -26.61
N ALA A 2 -9.04 -44.29 -26.05
CA ALA A 2 -8.25 -43.13 -26.47
C ALA A 2 -6.88 -43.07 -25.79
N LYS A 3 -5.85 -42.59 -26.50
CA LYS A 3 -4.62 -42.04 -25.93
C LYS A 3 -4.47 -40.59 -26.42
N LYS A 4 -4.76 -39.62 -25.55
CA LYS A 4 -4.50 -38.19 -25.80
C LYS A 4 -3.03 -37.92 -25.48
N SER A 5 -2.24 -37.57 -26.48
CA SER A 5 -0.90 -37.00 -26.33
C SER A 5 -1.01 -35.54 -25.89
N ILE A 6 -0.47 -35.19 -24.72
CA ILE A 6 -0.41 -33.83 -24.20
C ILE A 6 0.98 -33.27 -24.50
N GLY A 7 1.02 -32.13 -25.19
CA GLY A 7 2.25 -31.42 -25.54
C GLY A 7 2.92 -30.82 -24.30
N SER A 8 4.19 -31.16 -24.11
CA SER A 8 5.05 -30.63 -23.06
C SER A 8 5.46 -29.20 -23.41
N SER A 9 4.88 -28.23 -22.70
CA SER A 9 5.15 -26.80 -22.87
C SER A 9 6.56 -26.42 -22.42
N LYS A 10 7.20 -25.58 -23.23
CA LYS A 10 8.57 -25.06 -23.20
C LYS A 10 8.95 -24.19 -21.98
N VAL A 11 8.28 -24.38 -20.84
CA VAL A 11 8.42 -23.54 -19.63
C VAL A 11 9.40 -24.09 -18.60
N ASP A 12 9.89 -25.32 -18.78
CA ASP A 12 10.80 -25.98 -17.81
C ASP A 12 12.30 -25.78 -18.11
N GLU A 13 12.66 -25.14 -19.23
CA GLU A 13 14.06 -24.91 -19.61
C GLU A 13 14.63 -23.58 -19.04
N ILE A 14 13.78 -22.58 -18.80
CA ILE A 14 14.20 -21.25 -18.32
C ILE A 14 14.51 -21.27 -16.81
N THR A 15 13.90 -22.19 -16.06
CA THR A 15 14.09 -22.36 -14.61
C THR A 15 15.40 -23.05 -14.25
N LEU A 16 16.02 -23.79 -15.16
CA LEU A 16 17.29 -24.49 -14.88
C LEU A 16 18.54 -23.65 -15.14
N GLN A 17 18.43 -22.52 -15.87
CA GLN A 17 19.57 -21.67 -16.18
C GLN A 17 20.01 -20.75 -15.02
N TYR A 18 19.16 -20.59 -13.98
CA TYR A 18 19.40 -19.63 -12.89
C TYR A 18 20.05 -20.23 -11.63
N LEU A 19 20.35 -21.53 -11.60
CA LEU A 19 20.87 -22.24 -10.41
C LEU A 19 22.35 -22.61 -10.46
N LEU A 20 23.08 -22.26 -11.52
CA LEU A 20 24.53 -22.48 -11.62
C LEU A 20 25.22 -21.14 -11.86
N GLY A 21 25.69 -20.54 -10.76
CA GLY A 21 26.52 -19.35 -10.80
C GLY A 21 27.81 -19.62 -11.57
N THR A 22 28.02 -18.85 -12.64
CA THR A 22 29.32 -18.66 -13.28
C THR A 22 29.55 -17.16 -13.50
N SER A 23 30.75 -16.76 -13.09
CA SER A 23 31.31 -15.41 -12.97
C SER A 23 31.81 -14.81 -14.29
N ASP A 24 31.60 -13.48 -14.41
CA ASP A 24 32.46 -12.44 -15.01
C ASP A 24 32.75 -12.43 -16.55
N PRO A 25 33.40 -11.37 -17.12
CA PRO A 25 33.04 -9.94 -17.17
C PRO A 25 33.16 -9.36 -18.63
N ILE A 26 33.02 -8.02 -18.77
CA ILE A 26 33.45 -7.13 -19.89
C ILE A 26 32.35 -6.67 -20.88
N GLN A 27 31.93 -5.40 -20.77
CA GLN A 27 32.22 -4.36 -21.79
C GLN A 27 32.00 -2.96 -21.19
N ALA A 28 33.03 -2.11 -21.29
CA ALA A 28 33.07 -0.75 -20.79
C ALA A 28 32.17 0.23 -21.56
N PRO A 29 31.72 1.35 -20.95
CA PRO A 29 31.00 2.40 -21.64
C PRO A 29 31.93 3.29 -22.48
N ILE A 30 31.57 3.43 -23.76
CA ILE A 30 32.08 4.41 -24.73
C ILE A 30 31.89 5.84 -24.22
N LYS A 31 33.01 6.58 -24.16
CA LYS A 31 33.08 8.01 -23.85
C LYS A 31 32.48 8.81 -25.01
N SER A 32 31.34 9.47 -24.82
CA SER A 32 30.86 10.50 -25.76
C SER A 32 31.46 11.85 -25.39
N THR A 33 32.16 12.43 -26.35
CA THR A 33 32.80 13.73 -26.37
C THR A 33 31.85 14.88 -26.00
N GLY A 34 32.43 15.87 -25.32
CA GLY A 34 31.73 17.06 -24.83
C GLY A 34 31.24 17.97 -25.95
N GLN A 35 30.06 18.56 -25.70
CA GLN A 35 29.60 19.76 -26.37
C GLN A 35 29.44 20.86 -25.32
N ASN A 36 30.20 21.93 -25.56
CA ASN A 36 30.26 23.15 -24.78
C ASN A 36 28.87 23.79 -24.71
N LYS A 37 28.31 23.92 -23.50
CA LYS A 37 27.22 24.87 -23.25
C LYS A 37 27.86 26.15 -22.75
N SER A 38 27.96 27.11 -23.66
CA SER A 38 28.38 28.49 -23.41
C SER A 38 27.61 29.07 -22.23
N ASP A 39 28.37 29.58 -21.26
CA ASP A 39 27.92 30.43 -20.17
C ASP A 39 27.13 31.63 -20.72
N GLN A 40 25.81 31.58 -20.56
CA GLN A 40 24.96 32.75 -20.64
C GLN A 40 24.60 33.14 -19.21
N SER A 41 25.28 34.19 -18.77
CA SER A 41 24.95 35.09 -17.66
C SER A 41 23.54 34.90 -17.09
N ARG A 42 23.46 34.25 -15.93
CA ARG A 42 22.30 34.37 -15.04
C ARG A 42 22.26 35.81 -14.54
N THR A 43 21.46 36.63 -15.20
CA THR A 43 21.04 37.92 -14.65
C THR A 43 20.39 37.66 -13.29
N SER A 44 20.87 38.40 -12.30
CA SER A 44 20.43 38.32 -10.91
C SER A 44 18.98 38.76 -10.80
N ALA A 45 18.05 37.81 -10.99
CA ALA A 45 16.67 37.98 -10.60
C ALA A 45 16.65 38.10 -9.07
N SER A 46 16.46 39.34 -8.60
CA SER A 46 16.12 39.67 -7.23
C SER A 46 14.98 38.77 -6.77
N GLN A 47 15.32 37.71 -6.04
CA GLN A 47 14.34 36.84 -5.40
C GLN A 47 13.76 37.64 -4.25
N GLN A 48 12.59 38.23 -4.49
CA GLN A 48 11.76 38.74 -3.41
C GLN A 48 11.30 37.53 -2.61
N VAL A 49 12.00 37.23 -1.51
CA VAL A 49 11.60 36.21 -0.55
C VAL A 49 10.38 36.77 0.18
N THR A 50 9.19 36.44 -0.33
CA THR A 50 7.95 36.68 0.41
C THR A 50 7.95 35.72 1.60
N MET A 51 8.22 36.25 2.79
CA MET A 51 8.10 35.51 4.06
C MET A 51 6.61 35.35 4.42
N GLY A 52 5.86 34.65 3.56
CA GLY A 52 4.50 34.21 3.85
C GLY A 52 4.53 32.93 4.66
N ILE A 53 3.61 32.79 5.61
CA ILE A 53 3.40 31.54 6.35
C ILE A 53 3.24 30.40 5.32
N PRO A 54 4.11 29.37 5.33
CA PRO A 54 4.05 28.33 4.31
C PRO A 54 2.72 27.60 4.44
N GLN A 55 1.86 27.75 3.43
CA GLN A 55 0.64 26.98 3.32
C GLN A 55 1.03 25.49 3.31
N LYS A 56 0.52 24.72 4.29
CA LYS A 56 0.74 23.27 4.35
C LYS A 56 0.45 22.62 3.00
N SER A 57 1.33 21.71 2.59
CA SER A 57 1.31 21.16 1.24
C SER A 57 -0.08 20.64 0.86
N THR A 58 -0.53 20.95 -0.35
CA THR A 58 -1.88 20.61 -0.82
C THR A 58 -2.13 19.10 -0.90
N LYS A 59 -1.04 18.31 -0.89
CA LYS A 59 -1.04 16.84 -0.98
C LYS A 59 -1.47 16.15 0.30
N THR A 60 -1.20 16.76 1.46
CA THR A 60 -1.56 16.19 2.78
C THR A 60 -3.03 16.47 3.15
N LYS A 61 -3.76 17.25 2.33
CA LYS A 61 -5.17 17.59 2.61
C LYS A 61 -6.07 16.35 2.53
N THR A 62 -7.05 16.27 3.43
CA THR A 62 -8.01 15.14 3.57
C THR A 62 -8.70 14.78 2.25
N ARG A 63 -9.10 15.77 1.45
CA ARG A 63 -9.73 15.55 0.13
C ARG A 63 -8.87 14.80 -0.91
N ARG A 64 -7.58 14.61 -0.64
CA ARG A 64 -6.63 13.87 -1.50
C ARG A 64 -6.00 12.68 -0.79
N ARG A 65 -6.52 12.29 0.37
CA ARG A 65 -6.00 11.18 1.15
C ARG A 65 -6.18 9.88 0.38
N LEU A 66 -5.10 9.12 0.30
CA LEU A 66 -5.08 7.78 -0.29
C LEU A 66 -5.31 6.73 0.81
N ARG A 67 -5.47 5.48 0.40
CA ARG A 67 -5.62 4.36 1.33
C ARG A 67 -4.34 4.18 2.16
N ASP A 68 -4.51 4.02 3.46
CA ASP A 68 -3.42 3.95 4.43
C ASP A 68 -2.84 2.52 4.52
N LEU A 69 -1.65 2.39 5.12
CA LEU A 69 -0.92 1.11 5.18
C LEU A 69 -1.63 0.05 6.04
N ASP A 70 -2.28 0.47 7.11
CA ASP A 70 -3.11 -0.35 7.99
C ASP A 70 -4.33 -0.93 7.25
N GLN A 71 -5.04 -0.10 6.48
CA GLN A 71 -6.16 -0.53 5.66
C GLN A 71 -5.73 -1.54 4.58
N ILE A 72 -4.60 -1.27 3.91
CA ILE A 72 -4.05 -2.19 2.91
C ILE A 72 -3.63 -3.51 3.56
N SER A 73 -3.06 -3.47 4.77
CA SER A 73 -2.71 -4.69 5.50
C SER A 73 -3.94 -5.55 5.83
N ALA A 74 -5.08 -4.93 6.15
CA ALA A 74 -6.35 -5.62 6.37
C ALA A 74 -6.93 -6.21 5.07
N ASP A 75 -6.77 -5.50 3.95
CA ASP A 75 -7.16 -5.97 2.61
C ASP A 75 -6.32 -7.19 2.19
N LEU A 76 -5.04 -7.25 2.57
CA LEU A 76 -4.17 -8.43 2.33
C LEU A 76 -4.53 -9.61 3.23
N ARG A 77 -4.92 -9.34 4.48
CA ARG A 77 -5.26 -10.37 5.46
C ARG A 77 -6.61 -11.03 5.13
N SER A 78 -7.56 -10.28 4.59
CA SER A 78 -8.88 -10.83 4.25
C SER A 78 -9.33 -10.44 2.83
N PRO A 79 -9.71 -11.42 2.00
CA PRO A 79 -10.19 -11.14 0.65
C PRO A 79 -11.55 -10.39 0.64
N LYS A 80 -12.32 -10.49 1.73
CA LYS A 80 -13.61 -9.80 1.89
C LYS A 80 -13.45 -8.28 1.87
N HIS A 81 -12.48 -7.73 2.62
CA HIS A 81 -12.24 -6.29 2.65
C HIS A 81 -11.79 -5.76 1.28
N LEU A 82 -10.94 -6.52 0.58
CA LEU A 82 -10.53 -6.19 -0.78
C LEU A 82 -11.73 -6.16 -1.74
N ALA A 83 -12.60 -7.17 -1.70
CA ALA A 83 -13.79 -7.22 -2.54
C ALA A 83 -14.72 -6.02 -2.29
N GLN A 84 -14.98 -5.70 -1.02
CA GLN A 84 -15.78 -4.54 -0.62
C GLN A 84 -15.18 -3.21 -1.12
N HIS A 85 -13.85 -3.06 -1.05
CA HIS A 85 -13.18 -1.86 -1.55
C HIS A 85 -13.20 -1.76 -3.08
N LYS A 86 -13.18 -2.88 -3.80
CA LYS A 86 -13.32 -2.87 -5.27
C LYS A 86 -14.76 -2.56 -5.68
N SER A 87 -15.75 -3.12 -4.98
CA SER A 87 -17.16 -2.90 -5.30
C SER A 87 -17.66 -1.50 -4.96
N SER A 88 -17.01 -0.78 -4.05
CA SER A 88 -17.39 0.59 -3.71
C SER A 88 -17.09 1.62 -4.81
N LYS A 89 -16.36 1.21 -5.85
CA LYS A 89 -16.00 2.07 -6.99
C LYS A 89 -16.65 1.53 -8.26
N ALA A 90 -17.43 2.36 -8.92
CA ALA A 90 -18.15 2.00 -10.14
C ALA A 90 -17.18 1.90 -11.33
N ALA A 91 -17.15 0.75 -12.01
CA ALA A 91 -16.08 0.38 -12.94
C ALA A 91 -15.83 1.41 -14.07
N GLU A 92 -16.87 2.12 -14.49
CA GLU A 92 -16.88 3.19 -15.49
C GLU A 92 -16.03 4.41 -15.11
N ASP A 93 -15.91 4.72 -13.82
CA ASP A 93 -15.16 5.88 -13.32
C ASP A 93 -13.66 5.59 -13.15
N LEU A 94 -13.27 4.31 -13.26
CA LEU A 94 -11.89 3.89 -13.02
C LEU A 94 -11.09 3.79 -14.32
N PRO A 95 -9.78 4.13 -14.27
CA PRO A 95 -8.91 3.92 -15.41
C PRO A 95 -8.85 2.43 -15.76
N GLY A 96 -8.91 2.12 -17.06
CA GLY A 96 -8.88 0.75 -17.56
C GLY A 96 -10.08 -0.11 -17.14
N LEU A 97 -11.24 0.50 -16.87
CA LEU A 97 -12.47 -0.16 -16.41
C LEU A 97 -12.27 -1.00 -15.14
N GLY A 98 -11.33 -0.60 -14.28
CA GLY A 98 -11.01 -1.32 -13.05
C GLY A 98 -10.37 -2.71 -13.28
N LYS A 99 -9.78 -2.98 -14.44
CA LYS A 99 -9.13 -4.28 -14.71
C LYS A 99 -7.76 -4.39 -14.03
N TRP A 100 -6.96 -3.32 -14.09
CA TRP A 100 -5.57 -3.33 -13.63
C TRP A 100 -5.42 -2.64 -12.28
N TYR A 101 -5.28 -3.42 -11.21
CA TYR A 101 -5.21 -2.90 -9.84
C TYR A 101 -4.01 -3.43 -9.07
N CYS A 102 -3.21 -2.51 -8.51
CA CYS A 102 -2.17 -2.86 -7.55
C CYS A 102 -2.71 -2.73 -6.12
N ILE A 103 -2.82 -3.87 -5.43
CA ILE A 103 -3.31 -3.95 -4.04
C ILE A 103 -2.38 -3.16 -3.10
N GLN A 104 -1.07 -3.35 -3.23
CA GLN A 104 -0.09 -2.75 -2.33
C GLN A 104 -0.05 -1.23 -2.38
N CYS A 105 -0.31 -0.64 -3.55
CA CYS A 105 -0.30 0.81 -3.73
C CYS A 105 -1.70 1.42 -3.77
N ALA A 106 -2.75 0.59 -3.66
CA ALA A 106 -4.14 0.97 -3.83
C ALA A 106 -4.41 1.88 -5.05
N LYS A 107 -3.76 1.56 -6.18
CA LYS A 107 -3.81 2.37 -7.41
C LYS A 107 -4.30 1.55 -8.61
N TRP A 108 -5.12 2.19 -9.42
CA TRP A 108 -5.66 1.67 -10.68
C TRP A 108 -4.83 2.16 -11.87
N TYR A 109 -4.73 1.33 -12.90
CA TYR A 109 -3.96 1.59 -14.11
C TYR A 109 -4.82 1.40 -15.36
N GLU A 110 -4.48 2.11 -16.42
CA GLU A 110 -5.18 2.03 -17.70
C GLU A 110 -4.89 0.72 -18.48
N SER A 111 -3.64 0.22 -18.41
CA SER A 111 -3.13 -0.89 -19.20
C SER A 111 -2.26 -1.84 -18.37
N GLU A 112 -2.04 -3.05 -18.91
CA GLU A 112 -1.17 -4.05 -18.30
C GLU A 112 0.29 -3.57 -18.22
N ASN A 113 0.80 -2.95 -19.28
CA ASN A 113 2.17 -2.44 -19.34
C ASN A 113 2.44 -1.39 -18.25
N SER A 114 1.47 -0.51 -18.00
CA SER A 114 1.53 0.49 -16.93
C SER A 114 1.54 -0.16 -15.53
N MET A 115 0.84 -1.28 -15.35
CA MET A 115 0.88 -2.06 -14.11
C MET A 115 2.23 -2.76 -13.94
N VAL A 116 2.74 -3.45 -14.97
CA VAL A 116 4.01 -4.20 -14.90
C VAL A 116 5.20 -3.26 -14.65
N SER A 117 5.23 -2.11 -15.33
CA SER A 117 6.25 -1.08 -15.10
C SER A 117 6.18 -0.52 -13.67
N HIS A 118 4.98 -0.32 -13.12
CA HIS A 118 4.80 0.09 -11.73
C HIS A 118 5.38 -0.93 -10.73
N LEU A 119 5.10 -2.23 -10.92
CA LEU A 119 5.57 -3.30 -10.03
C LEU A 119 7.12 -3.35 -9.96
N ARG A 120 7.79 -3.09 -11.09
CA ARG A 120 9.26 -3.03 -11.15
C ARG A 120 9.84 -1.76 -10.51
N GLY A 121 9.03 -0.72 -10.37
CA GLY A 121 9.44 0.60 -9.90
C GLY A 121 9.83 0.67 -8.42
N LYS A 122 10.74 1.61 -8.11
CA LYS A 122 11.14 1.97 -6.73
C LYS A 122 9.96 2.28 -5.78
N PRO A 123 8.91 3.04 -6.16
CA PRO A 123 7.84 3.37 -5.21
C PRO A 123 7.06 2.13 -4.75
N HIS A 124 6.82 1.18 -5.66
CA HIS A 124 6.17 -0.09 -5.31
C HIS A 124 7.02 -0.89 -4.33
N LYS A 125 8.31 -1.07 -4.65
CA LYS A 125 9.25 -1.80 -3.79
C LYS A 125 9.35 -1.19 -2.39
N ARG A 126 9.35 0.14 -2.28
CA ARG A 126 9.33 0.85 -0.98
C ARG A 126 8.06 0.54 -0.20
N ARG A 127 6.89 0.53 -0.85
CA ARG A 127 5.63 0.22 -0.20
C ARG A 127 5.55 -1.24 0.26
N VAL A 128 6.02 -2.17 -0.55
CA VAL A 128 6.10 -3.59 -0.17
C VAL A 128 6.99 -3.79 1.06
N LYS A 129 8.11 -3.06 1.17
CA LYS A 129 8.94 -3.10 2.39
C LYS A 129 8.20 -2.57 3.61
N ALA A 130 7.55 -1.41 3.51
CA ALA A 130 6.76 -0.86 4.61
C ALA A 130 5.61 -1.79 5.07
N LEU A 131 4.98 -2.52 4.14
CA LEU A 131 3.94 -3.49 4.48
C LEU A 131 4.49 -4.74 5.18
N LYS A 132 5.77 -5.07 5.01
CA LYS A 132 6.43 -6.17 5.72
C LYS A 132 6.76 -5.84 7.17
N GLU A 133 7.06 -4.57 7.45
CA GLU A 133 7.37 -4.08 8.80
C GLU A 133 6.13 -4.09 9.72
N GLY A 134 4.94 -4.21 9.15
CA GLY A 134 3.66 -4.22 9.88
C GLY A 134 3.10 -2.80 10.07
N PRO A 135 1.76 -2.65 10.15
CA PRO A 135 1.14 -1.35 10.37
C PRO A 135 1.28 -0.91 11.83
N TYR A 136 1.62 0.36 12.04
CA TYR A 136 1.57 0.99 13.35
C TYR A 136 0.11 1.22 13.76
N THR A 137 -0.28 0.69 14.92
CA THR A 137 -1.65 0.78 15.42
C THR A 137 -1.74 1.73 16.61
N GLN A 138 -2.96 2.18 16.91
CA GLN A 138 -3.21 3.01 18.09
C GLN A 138 -2.75 2.33 19.39
N ARG A 139 -2.84 1.00 19.46
CA ARG A 139 -2.37 0.22 20.61
C ARG A 139 -0.87 0.33 20.82
N ASP A 140 -0.10 0.42 19.74
CA ASP A 140 1.35 0.60 19.82
C ASP A 140 1.70 2.00 20.36
N ALA A 141 0.87 3.01 20.07
CA ALA A 141 1.00 4.36 20.63
C ALA A 141 0.65 4.41 22.11
N GLU A 142 -0.46 3.78 22.51
CA GLU A 142 -0.88 3.68 23.91
C GLU A 142 0.16 2.93 24.75
N ALA A 143 0.66 1.79 24.24
CA ALA A 143 1.71 1.02 24.89
C ALA A 143 3.01 1.82 25.08
N ALA A 144 3.38 2.66 24.10
CA ALA A 144 4.56 3.53 24.22
C ALA A 144 4.42 4.61 25.31
N ILE A 145 3.18 5.03 25.62
CA ILE A 145 2.87 5.99 26.70
C ILE A 145 2.66 5.26 28.05
N GLY A 146 2.75 3.92 28.07
CA GLY A 146 2.52 3.10 29.26
C GLY A 146 1.05 2.75 29.50
N GLN A 147 0.15 3.06 28.55
CA GLN A 147 -1.25 2.63 28.55
C GLN A 147 -1.41 1.30 27.80
N GLY A 148 -0.71 0.27 28.26
CA GLY A 148 -0.81 -1.06 27.67
C GLY A 148 -2.22 -1.67 27.81
N PRO A 149 -2.51 -2.76 27.09
CA PRO A 149 -3.70 -3.56 27.35
C PRO A 149 -3.77 -3.93 28.83
N ALA A 150 -4.97 -3.86 29.42
CA ALA A 150 -5.16 -4.20 30.83
C ALA A 150 -4.60 -5.62 31.09
N ASP A 151 -3.63 -5.68 32.00
CA ASP A 151 -3.02 -6.88 32.57
C ASP A 151 -3.94 -7.59 33.56
N ASN A 152 -5.12 -7.02 33.83
CA ASN A 152 -6.17 -7.50 34.72
C ASN A 152 -6.95 -8.72 34.18
N GLY A 153 -6.27 -9.66 33.52
CA GLY A 153 -6.85 -10.91 33.03
C GLY A 153 -8.03 -10.73 32.05
N ALA A 154 -8.54 -11.85 31.52
CA ALA A 154 -9.77 -11.81 30.74
C ALA A 154 -10.94 -11.53 31.69
N ARG A 155 -11.55 -10.34 31.58
CA ARG A 155 -12.81 -10.04 32.27
C ARG A 155 -13.85 -11.11 31.89
N ASN A 156 -14.40 -11.81 32.87
CA ASN A 156 -15.36 -12.90 32.65
C ASN A 156 -16.57 -12.38 31.86
N LYS A 157 -16.74 -12.87 30.62
CA LYS A 157 -17.85 -12.47 29.74
C LYS A 157 -19.23 -12.75 30.35
N ALA A 158 -19.34 -13.76 31.21
CA ALA A 158 -20.58 -14.07 31.93
C ALA A 158 -21.04 -12.91 32.81
N LEU A 159 -20.13 -12.25 33.54
CA LEU A 159 -20.44 -11.12 34.42
C LEU A 159 -20.94 -9.89 33.63
N ASN A 160 -20.48 -9.69 32.38
CA ASN A 160 -20.99 -8.58 31.57
C ASN A 160 -22.42 -8.83 31.09
N VAL A 161 -22.80 -10.09 30.80
CA VAL A 161 -24.18 -10.41 30.39
C VAL A 161 -25.15 -10.25 31.56
N GLU A 162 -24.75 -10.65 32.77
CA GLU A 162 -25.55 -10.43 33.98
C GLU A 162 -25.76 -8.93 34.26
N VAL A 163 -24.70 -8.11 34.20
CA VAL A 163 -24.78 -6.66 34.42
C VAL A 163 -25.61 -5.96 33.33
N GLU A 164 -25.57 -6.42 32.07
CA GLU A 164 -26.44 -5.89 31.01
C GLU A 164 -27.92 -6.20 31.27
N MET A 165 -28.23 -7.41 31.74
CA MET A 165 -29.60 -7.80 32.08
C MET A 165 -30.15 -7.03 33.29
N GLU A 166 -29.32 -6.82 34.31
CA GLU A 166 -29.69 -6.00 35.49
C GLU A 166 -29.95 -4.54 35.13
N ASN A 167 -29.13 -3.94 34.26
CA ASN A 167 -29.32 -2.55 33.83
C ASN A 167 -30.57 -2.37 32.95
N SER A 168 -30.95 -3.38 32.16
CA SER A 168 -32.21 -3.33 31.41
C SER A 168 -33.43 -3.42 32.33
N ALA A 169 -33.38 -4.22 33.39
CA ALA A 169 -34.49 -4.35 34.34
C ALA A 169 -34.73 -3.07 35.18
N PHE A 170 -33.69 -2.27 35.40
CA PHE A 170 -33.80 -1.02 36.18
C PHE A 170 -34.47 0.13 35.42
N LEU A 171 -34.52 0.09 34.09
CA LEU A 171 -35.08 1.16 33.26
C LEU A 171 -36.60 1.04 33.06
N ASP A 172 -37.17 -0.15 33.22
CA ASP A 172 -38.61 -0.37 33.08
C ASP A 172 -39.42 0.15 34.28
N ASP A 173 -38.79 0.36 35.45
CA ASP A 173 -39.43 0.86 36.68
C ASP A 173 -39.50 2.41 36.76
N GLN A 174 -38.88 3.14 35.84
CA GLN A 174 -38.88 4.62 35.83
C GLN A 174 -39.91 5.25 34.88
N GLU A 175 -40.66 4.46 34.12
CA GLU A 175 -41.65 4.95 33.14
C GLU A 175 -43.13 4.76 33.53
N THR A 176 -43.43 4.45 34.79
CA THR A 176 -44.82 4.40 35.31
C THR A 176 -45.19 5.59 36.19
#